data_AF-H0TYK1-F1
#
_entry.id   AF-H0TYK1-F1
#
_cell.length_a   1.000
_cell.length_b   1.000
_cell.length_c   1.000
_cell.angle_alpha   90.00
_cell.angle_beta   90.00
_cell.angle_gamma   90.00
#
_symmetry.space_group_name_H-M   'P 1'
#
loop_
_entity.id
_entity.type
_entity.pdbx_description
1 polymer ?
#
loop_
_entity_poly.entity_id
_entity_poly.type
_entity_poly.pdbx_seq_one_letter_code
_entity_poly.pdbx_strand_id
1 'polypeptide(L)'
;MEQFVRDARIAMIYEGANGIQALDLVGRKLPRDGGRAVMAFFAEVGAFAKEHGGNEAMKPFVTPLSMALGHLQQATTWLMQNAMTKPDNAGAAATDYLHLFGLVTFAYMWAKMAKVAQDKIAASGSTPYLSTKLTTGRFFMERVLPETAAHLARIQSGCATVMELPAEAF
;
A
#
# COMPACT_ATOMS: atom_id res chain seq x y z
N MET A 1 6.46 -16.31 -22.60
CA MET A 1 6.21 -14.97 -22.02
C MET A 1 4.81 -14.47 -22.33
N GLU A 2 4.37 -14.42 -23.59
CA GLU A 2 3.00 -13.96 -23.94
C GLU A 2 1.87 -14.73 -23.23
N GLN A 3 2.02 -16.05 -23.07
CA GLN A 3 1.03 -16.88 -22.41
C GLN A 3 0.79 -16.45 -20.96
N PHE A 4 1.85 -16.14 -20.20
CA PHE A 4 1.70 -15.64 -18.83
C PHE A 4 0.89 -14.35 -18.76
N VAL A 5 1.07 -13.44 -19.73
CA VAL A 5 0.30 -12.18 -19.79
C VAL A 5 -1.16 -12.43 -20.12
N ARG A 6 -1.44 -13.35 -21.06
CA ARG A 6 -2.81 -13.74 -21.43
C ARG A 6 -3.53 -14.43 -20.27
N ASP A 7 -2.86 -15.39 -19.63
CA ASP A 7 -3.44 -16.17 -18.54
C ASP A 7 -3.65 -15.29 -17.30
N ALA A 8 -2.75 -14.35 -17.00
CA ALA A 8 -2.90 -13.43 -15.87
C ALA A 8 -3.96 -12.34 -16.10
N ARG A 9 -4.38 -12.06 -17.35
CA ARG A 9 -5.33 -10.97 -17.65
C ARG A 9 -6.69 -11.20 -16.99
N ILE A 10 -7.16 -12.44 -16.94
CA ILE A 10 -8.47 -12.76 -16.37
C ILE A 10 -8.54 -12.49 -14.87
N ALA A 11 -7.41 -12.56 -14.16
CA ALA A 11 -7.33 -12.34 -12.71
C ALA A 11 -7.70 -10.91 -12.29
N MET A 12 -7.67 -9.94 -13.21
CA MET A 12 -8.07 -8.55 -12.94
C MET A 12 -9.56 -8.27 -13.23
N ILE A 13 -10.29 -9.25 -13.76
CA ILE A 13 -11.64 -9.10 -14.33
C ILE A 13 -12.63 -10.03 -13.62
N TYR A 14 -12.29 -11.31 -13.48
CA TYR A 14 -13.15 -12.33 -12.90
C TYR A 14 -13.18 -12.25 -11.36
N GLU A 15 -14.26 -12.75 -10.72
CA GLU A 15 -14.56 -12.59 -9.28
C GLU A 15 -14.65 -11.13 -8.78
N GLY A 16 -15.06 -10.24 -9.67
CA GLY A 16 -15.19 -8.81 -9.42
C GLY A 16 -13.94 -8.06 -9.88
N ALA A 17 -14.12 -7.25 -10.93
CA ALA A 17 -13.05 -6.48 -11.54
C ALA A 17 -12.33 -5.59 -10.52
N ASN A 18 -11.06 -5.25 -10.78
CA ASN A 18 -10.23 -4.46 -9.85
C ASN A 18 -10.92 -3.17 -9.35
N GLY A 19 -11.66 -2.47 -10.21
CA GLY A 19 -12.42 -1.28 -9.81
C GLY A 19 -13.52 -1.58 -8.78
N ILE A 20 -14.21 -2.71 -8.91
CA ILE A 20 -15.21 -3.16 -7.93
C ILE A 20 -14.54 -3.52 -6.61
N GLN A 21 -13.39 -4.20 -6.63
CA GLN A 21 -12.63 -4.50 -5.42
C GLN A 21 -12.17 -3.22 -4.71
N ALA A 22 -11.73 -2.23 -5.47
CA ALA A 22 -11.31 -0.93 -4.96
C ALA A 22 -12.48 -0.16 -4.31
N LEU A 23 -13.63 -0.12 -4.98
CA LEU A 23 -14.85 0.47 -4.45
C LEU A 23 -15.36 -0.28 -3.21
N ASP A 24 -15.23 -1.60 -3.19
CA ASP A 24 -15.57 -2.41 -2.02
C ASP A 24 -14.69 -2.07 -0.81
N LEU A 25 -13.38 -1.95 -1.04
CA LEU A 25 -12.42 -1.55 -0.02
C LEU A 25 -12.80 -0.19 0.59
N VAL A 26 -12.98 0.84 -0.23
CA VAL A 26 -13.26 2.20 0.25
C VAL A 26 -14.68 2.33 0.81
N GLY A 27 -15.69 1.83 0.10
CA GLY A 27 -17.10 2.04 0.43
C GLY A 27 -17.64 1.10 1.49
N ARG A 28 -17.10 -0.13 1.61
CA ARG A 28 -17.65 -1.15 2.52
C ARG A 28 -16.66 -1.63 3.58
N LYS A 29 -15.40 -1.89 3.24
CA LYS A 29 -14.43 -2.46 4.22
C LYS A 29 -13.87 -1.40 5.15
N LEU A 30 -13.51 -0.24 4.61
CA LEU A 30 -12.89 0.84 5.37
C LEU A 30 -13.77 1.38 6.51
N PRO A 31 -15.07 1.70 6.31
CA PRO A 31 -15.92 2.21 7.40
C PRO A 31 -16.46 1.10 8.32
N ARG A 32 -16.32 -0.18 7.96
CA ARG A 32 -16.91 -1.30 8.70
C ARG A 32 -16.44 -1.31 10.15
N ASP A 33 -17.38 -1.52 11.07
CA ASP A 33 -17.16 -1.53 12.51
C ASP A 33 -16.39 -0.29 13.01
N GLY A 34 -16.68 0.89 12.42
CA GLY A 34 -16.01 2.14 12.75
C GLY A 34 -14.54 2.20 12.33
N GLY A 35 -14.15 1.45 11.28
CA GLY A 35 -12.77 1.41 10.80
C GLY A 35 -11.81 0.59 11.67
N ARG A 36 -12.34 -0.24 12.58
CA ARG A 36 -11.54 -1.06 13.50
C ARG A 36 -10.44 -1.85 12.79
N ALA A 37 -10.72 -2.44 11.63
CA ALA A 37 -9.74 -3.25 10.91
C ALA A 37 -8.55 -2.43 10.39
N VAL A 38 -8.80 -1.26 9.80
CA VAL A 38 -7.72 -0.41 9.29
C VAL A 38 -6.88 0.18 10.44
N MET A 39 -7.52 0.55 11.55
CA MET A 39 -6.83 1.04 12.74
C MET A 39 -5.95 -0.04 13.38
N ALA A 40 -6.43 -1.29 13.42
CA ALA A 40 -5.62 -2.42 13.89
C ALA A 40 -4.40 -2.65 12.99
N PHE A 41 -4.56 -2.58 11.67
CA PHE A 41 -3.45 -2.68 10.73
C PHE A 41 -2.42 -1.55 10.92
N PHE A 42 -2.87 -0.30 11.09
CA PHE A 42 -1.97 0.83 11.38
C PHE A 42 -1.18 0.64 12.67
N ALA A 43 -1.83 0.15 13.72
CA ALA A 43 -1.18 -0.14 14.98
C ALA A 43 -0.14 -1.27 14.83
N GLU A 44 -0.45 -2.34 14.10
CA GLU A 44 0.48 -3.45 13.86
C GLU A 44 1.73 -2.98 13.11
N VAL A 45 1.56 -2.29 11.98
CA VAL A 45 2.69 -1.81 11.16
C VAL A 45 3.50 -0.76 11.91
N GLY A 46 2.83 0.18 12.58
CA GLY A 46 3.47 1.22 13.37
C GLY A 46 4.25 0.66 14.56
N ALA A 47 3.71 -0.35 15.27
CA ALA A 47 4.40 -1.02 16.36
C ALA A 47 5.66 -1.73 15.87
N PHE A 48 5.57 -2.46 14.74
CA PHE A 48 6.74 -3.14 14.16
C PHE A 48 7.84 -2.15 13.75
N ALA A 49 7.48 -1.04 13.09
CA ALA A 49 8.45 -0.03 12.69
C ALA A 49 9.12 0.62 13.91
N LYS A 50 8.36 0.87 14.99
CA LYS A 50 8.88 1.41 16.25
C LYS A 50 9.81 0.42 16.95
N GLU A 51 9.41 -0.84 17.07
CA GLU A 51 10.18 -1.91 17.71
C GLU A 51 11.57 -2.06 17.08
N HIS A 52 11.66 -1.98 15.76
CA HIS A 52 12.91 -2.18 15.03
C HIS A 52 13.61 -0.89 14.58
N GLY A 53 13.04 0.29 14.91
CA GLY A 53 13.59 1.60 14.53
C GLY A 53 14.97 1.90 15.12
N GLY A 54 15.31 1.31 16.27
CA GLY A 54 16.62 1.44 16.92
C GLY A 54 17.72 0.57 16.32
N ASN A 55 17.38 -0.40 15.47
CA ASN A 55 18.37 -1.28 14.84
C ASN A 55 18.86 -0.67 13.52
N GLU A 56 20.13 -0.25 13.48
CA GLU A 56 20.77 0.33 12.28
C GLU A 56 20.60 -0.54 11.03
N ALA A 57 20.68 -1.86 11.18
CA ALA A 57 20.57 -2.81 10.09
C ALA A 57 19.13 -2.92 9.53
N MET A 58 18.13 -2.43 10.29
CA MET A 58 16.72 -2.39 9.91
C MET A 58 16.27 -1.04 9.37
N LYS A 59 17.00 0.05 9.62
CA LYS A 59 16.67 1.41 9.16
C LYS A 59 16.31 1.50 7.66
N PRO A 60 17.03 0.84 6.74
CA PRO A 60 16.67 0.87 5.31
C PRO A 60 15.28 0.32 4.98
N PHE A 61 14.65 -0.40 5.89
CA PHE A 61 13.32 -0.99 5.72
C PHE A 61 12.25 -0.26 6.54
N VAL A 62 12.54 0.06 7.81
CA VAL A 62 11.52 0.62 8.72
C VAL A 62 11.31 2.12 8.54
N THR A 63 12.33 2.88 8.13
CA THR A 63 12.19 4.31 7.82
C THR A 63 11.24 4.54 6.64
N PRO A 64 11.46 3.95 5.45
CA PRO A 64 10.55 4.14 4.31
C PRO A 64 9.17 3.50 4.57
N LEU A 65 9.09 2.39 5.31
CA LEU A 65 7.81 1.83 5.76
C LEU A 65 7.00 2.82 6.61
N SER A 66 7.66 3.52 7.55
CA SER A 66 6.99 4.51 8.41
C SER A 66 6.44 5.69 7.60
N MET A 67 7.19 6.19 6.62
CA MET A 67 6.69 7.23 5.71
C MET A 67 5.49 6.73 4.89
N ALA A 68 5.59 5.54 4.31
CA ALA A 68 4.53 4.96 3.50
C ALA A 68 3.24 4.69 4.32
N LEU A 69 3.39 4.24 5.58
CA LEU A 69 2.28 4.14 6.52
C LEU A 69 1.64 5.51 6.78
N GLY A 70 2.45 6.56 6.94
CA GLY A 70 1.97 7.93 7.05
C GLY A 70 1.18 8.39 5.81
N HIS A 71 1.57 7.99 4.60
CA HIS A 71 0.79 8.26 3.39
C HIS A 71 -0.56 7.55 3.42
N LEU A 72 -0.60 6.28 3.83
CA LEU A 72 -1.85 5.52 3.90
C LEU A 72 -2.82 6.08 4.96
N GLN A 73 -2.28 6.54 6.10
CA GLN A 73 -3.07 7.21 7.15
C GLN A 73 -3.66 8.54 6.65
N GLN A 74 -2.87 9.34 5.92
CA GLN A 74 -3.34 10.58 5.31
C GLN A 74 -4.43 10.33 4.26
N ALA A 75 -4.23 9.35 3.37
CA ALA A 75 -5.22 8.97 2.37
C ALA A 75 -6.54 8.50 3.01
N THR A 76 -6.43 7.67 4.06
CA THR A 76 -7.59 7.17 4.81
C THR A 76 -8.35 8.31 5.49
N THR A 77 -7.62 9.24 6.12
CA THR A 77 -8.21 10.44 6.74
C THR A 77 -8.91 11.31 5.72
N TRP A 78 -8.28 11.55 4.57
CA TRP A 78 -8.87 12.33 3.49
C TRP A 78 -10.17 11.70 2.98
N LEU A 79 -10.20 10.38 2.77
CA LEU A 79 -11.41 9.66 2.38
C LEU A 79 -12.52 9.80 3.41
N MET A 80 -12.25 9.61 4.69
CA MET A 80 -13.26 9.76 5.75
C MET A 80 -13.86 11.17 5.79
N GLN A 81 -13.06 12.20 5.52
CA GLN A 81 -13.49 13.60 5.54
C GLN A 81 -14.25 14.02 4.27
N ASN A 82 -13.86 13.51 3.10
CA ASN A 82 -14.31 14.06 1.82
C ASN A 82 -15.27 13.13 1.05
N ALA A 83 -15.28 11.83 1.34
CA ALA A 83 -16.15 10.88 0.63
C ALA A 83 -17.59 10.85 1.18
N MET A 84 -17.80 11.16 2.46
CA MET A 84 -19.13 11.17 3.06
C MET A 84 -19.99 12.31 2.52
N THR A 85 -19.38 13.47 2.27
CA THR A 85 -20.08 14.67 1.76
C THR A 85 -20.18 14.68 0.24
N LYS A 86 -19.22 14.05 -0.46
CA LYS A 86 -19.20 13.93 -1.93
C LYS A 86 -18.79 12.52 -2.35
N PRO A 87 -19.74 11.60 -2.57
CA PRO A 87 -19.47 10.19 -2.89
C PRO A 87 -18.55 9.97 -4.11
N ASP A 88 -18.58 10.87 -5.10
CA ASP A 88 -17.68 10.81 -6.26
C ASP A 88 -16.20 10.84 -5.87
N ASN A 89 -15.84 11.44 -4.72
CA ASN A 89 -14.48 11.39 -4.19
C ASN A 89 -14.06 9.97 -3.82
N ALA A 90 -14.97 9.14 -3.27
CA ALA A 90 -14.66 7.74 -3.02
C ALA A 90 -14.43 6.99 -4.33
N GLY A 91 -15.25 7.24 -5.34
CA GLY A 91 -15.12 6.62 -6.66
C GLY A 91 -13.79 6.96 -7.33
N ALA A 92 -13.45 8.25 -7.40
CA ALA A 92 -12.23 8.74 -8.02
C ALA A 92 -10.96 8.23 -7.30
N ALA A 93 -10.99 8.12 -5.97
CA ALA A 93 -9.83 7.72 -5.17
C ALA A 93 -9.67 6.21 -4.98
N ALA A 94 -10.69 5.40 -5.27
CA ALA A 94 -10.74 3.99 -4.88
C ALA A 94 -9.53 3.20 -5.37
N THR A 95 -9.22 3.29 -6.67
CA THR A 95 -8.14 2.51 -7.29
C THR A 95 -6.77 2.90 -6.74
N ASP A 96 -6.49 4.20 -6.60
CA ASP A 96 -5.22 4.66 -6.02
C ASP A 96 -5.10 4.26 -4.54
N TYR A 97 -6.20 4.29 -3.78
CA TYR A 97 -6.21 3.84 -2.38
C TYR A 97 -5.89 2.35 -2.25
N LEU A 98 -6.48 1.50 -3.11
CA LEU A 98 -6.21 0.07 -3.15
C LEU A 98 -4.72 -0.22 -3.43
N HIS A 99 -4.11 0.47 -4.40
CA HIS A 99 -2.69 0.30 -4.71
C HIS A 99 -1.79 0.81 -3.58
N LEU A 100 -2.09 1.99 -3.01
CA LEU A 100 -1.35 2.54 -1.87
C LEU A 100 -1.35 1.55 -0.70
N PHE A 101 -2.53 1.00 -0.35
CA PHE A 101 -2.65 -0.01 0.69
C PHE A 101 -1.79 -1.26 0.38
N GLY A 102 -1.83 -1.74 -0.86
CA GLY A 102 -1.02 -2.87 -1.33
C GLY A 102 0.49 -2.61 -1.17
N LEU A 103 0.97 -1.45 -1.59
CA LEU A 103 2.38 -1.05 -1.46
C LEU A 103 2.85 -1.03 -0.01
N VAL A 104 2.06 -0.47 0.90
CA VAL A 104 2.37 -0.47 2.35
C VAL A 104 2.38 -1.89 2.91
N THR A 105 1.44 -2.74 2.49
CA THR A 105 1.38 -4.15 2.90
C THR A 105 2.62 -4.91 2.44
N PHE A 106 3.04 -4.72 1.18
CA PHE A 106 4.27 -5.34 0.68
C PHE A 106 5.52 -4.81 1.37
N ALA A 107 5.60 -3.50 1.63
CA ALA A 107 6.70 -2.93 2.42
C ALA A 107 6.78 -3.56 3.81
N TYR A 108 5.64 -3.74 4.48
CA TYR A 108 5.57 -4.38 5.78
C TYR A 108 6.10 -5.83 5.71
N MET A 109 5.68 -6.61 4.70
CA MET A 109 6.19 -7.97 4.50
C MET A 109 7.69 -8.01 4.18
N TRP A 110 8.19 -7.08 3.37
CA TRP A 110 9.63 -6.94 3.10
C TRP A 110 10.43 -6.62 4.35
N ALA A 111 9.91 -5.74 5.21
CA ALA A 111 10.56 -5.43 6.48
C ALA A 111 10.56 -6.64 7.44
N LYS A 112 9.48 -7.42 7.53
CA LYS A 112 9.44 -8.67 8.29
C LYS A 112 10.46 -9.69 7.78
N MET A 113 10.53 -9.89 6.46
CA MET A 113 11.52 -10.79 5.84
C MET A 113 12.95 -10.31 6.09
N ALA A 114 13.20 -8.99 6.01
CA ALA A 114 14.50 -8.41 6.29
C ALA A 114 14.93 -8.68 7.74
N LYS A 115 14.03 -8.49 8.71
CA LYS A 115 14.29 -8.80 10.12
C LYS A 115 14.71 -10.25 10.31
N VAL A 116 13.94 -11.19 9.75
CA VAL A 116 14.27 -12.63 9.81
C VAL A 116 15.62 -12.92 9.16
N ALA A 117 15.94 -12.27 8.03
CA ALA A 117 17.22 -12.46 7.38
C ALA A 117 18.38 -11.93 8.24
N GLN A 118 18.24 -10.75 8.83
CA GLN A 118 19.26 -10.17 9.72
C GLN A 118 19.49 -11.05 10.95
N ASP A 119 18.43 -11.56 11.60
CA ASP A 119 18.54 -12.46 12.75
C ASP A 119 19.32 -13.74 12.39
N LYS A 120 19.03 -14.34 11.23
CA LYS A 120 19.75 -15.53 10.75
C LYS A 120 21.20 -15.25 10.43
N ILE A 121 21.51 -14.10 9.84
CA ILE A 121 22.88 -13.66 9.58
C ILE A 121 23.65 -13.50 10.88
N ALA A 122 23.04 -12.87 11.90
CA ALA A 122 23.66 -12.69 13.20
C ALA A 122 23.91 -14.02 13.93
N ALA A 123 22.98 -14.99 13.81
CA ALA A 123 23.07 -16.27 14.49
C ALA A 123 24.00 -17.29 13.81
N SER A 124 24.07 -17.29 12.48
CA SER A 124 24.70 -18.39 11.73
C SER A 124 25.54 -17.93 10.52
N GLY A 125 25.76 -16.63 10.38
CA GLY A 125 26.51 -16.05 9.29
C GLY A 125 25.68 -15.83 8.02
N SER A 126 26.25 -15.06 7.10
CA SER A 126 25.59 -14.68 5.86
C SER A 126 25.66 -15.77 4.79
N THR A 127 24.57 -15.92 4.03
CA THR A 127 24.51 -16.77 2.84
C THR A 127 24.09 -15.93 1.63
N PRO A 128 24.40 -16.36 0.38
CA PRO A 128 23.97 -15.65 -0.82
C PRO A 128 22.45 -15.43 -0.90
N TYR A 129 21.65 -16.36 -0.36
CA TYR A 129 20.21 -16.21 -0.30
C TYR A 129 19.77 -15.07 0.62
N LEU A 130 20.34 -14.97 1.82
CA LEU A 130 20.00 -13.95 2.81
C LEU A 130 20.45 -12.55 2.34
N SER A 131 21.65 -12.44 1.78
CA SER A 131 22.14 -11.18 1.22
C SER A 131 21.33 -10.72 0.01
N THR A 132 20.90 -11.66 -0.85
CA THR A 132 20.00 -11.37 -1.98
C THR A 132 18.64 -10.89 -1.48
N LYS A 133 18.04 -11.55 -0.48
CA LYS A 133 16.76 -11.13 0.12
C LYS A 133 16.79 -9.71 0.65
N LEU A 134 17.86 -9.34 1.37
CA LEU A 134 18.03 -7.97 1.87
C LEU A 134 18.17 -6.96 0.74
N THR A 135 18.92 -7.31 -0.31
CA THR A 135 19.12 -6.43 -1.47
C THR A 135 17.84 -6.22 -2.27
N THR A 136 17.07 -7.29 -2.54
CA THR A 136 15.77 -7.18 -3.20
C THR A 136 14.77 -6.38 -2.38
N GLY A 137 14.76 -6.57 -1.06
CA GLY A 137 13.90 -5.78 -0.18
C GLY A 137 14.25 -4.30 -0.19
N ARG A 138 15.54 -3.94 -0.16
CA ARG A 138 15.97 -2.53 -0.30
C ARG A 138 15.56 -1.94 -1.63
N PHE A 139 15.71 -2.69 -2.73
CA PHE A 139 15.22 -2.25 -4.04
C PHE A 139 13.72 -1.92 -3.99
N PHE A 140 12.89 -2.76 -3.37
CA PHE A 140 11.46 -2.46 -3.24
C PHE A 140 11.24 -1.15 -2.46
N MET A 141 11.92 -0.99 -1.32
CA MET A 141 11.81 0.21 -0.47
C MET A 141 12.24 1.49 -1.18
N GLU A 142 13.30 1.43 -2.00
CA GLU A 142 13.92 2.60 -2.63
C GLU A 142 13.32 2.91 -4.02
N ARG A 143 12.81 1.90 -4.73
CA ARG A 143 12.43 2.04 -6.15
C ARG A 143 10.94 1.88 -6.42
N VAL A 144 10.22 1.12 -5.59
CA VAL A 144 8.78 0.84 -5.79
C VAL A 144 7.93 1.59 -4.78
N LEU A 145 8.28 1.51 -3.49
CA LEU A 145 7.50 2.11 -2.42
C LEU A 145 7.27 3.64 -2.55
N PRO A 146 8.15 4.46 -3.18
CA PRO A 146 7.87 5.87 -3.41
C PRO A 146 6.59 6.15 -4.20
N GLU A 147 6.05 5.17 -4.95
CA GLU A 147 4.74 5.27 -5.62
C GLU A 147 3.59 5.60 -4.64
N THR A 148 3.73 5.30 -3.35
CA THR A 148 2.74 5.67 -2.32
C THR A 148 2.49 7.17 -2.25
N ALA A 149 3.50 8.00 -2.48
CA ALA A 149 3.35 9.45 -2.51
C ALA A 149 2.54 9.91 -3.73
N ALA A 150 2.76 9.28 -4.89
CA ALA A 150 2.00 9.58 -6.11
C ALA A 150 0.53 9.17 -5.97
N HIS A 151 0.25 7.99 -5.41
CA HIS A 151 -1.13 7.58 -5.11
C HIS A 151 -1.80 8.51 -4.10
N LEU A 152 -1.11 8.92 -3.04
CA LEU A 152 -1.64 9.89 -2.08
C LEU A 152 -2.03 11.21 -2.77
N ALA A 153 -1.17 11.74 -3.62
CA ALA A 153 -1.43 12.99 -4.34
C ALA A 153 -2.68 12.88 -5.24
N ARG A 154 -2.86 11.76 -5.95
CA ARG A 154 -4.06 11.50 -6.79
C ARG A 154 -5.33 11.37 -5.96
N ILE A 155 -5.26 10.72 -4.80
CA ILE A 155 -6.40 10.63 -3.87
C ILE A 155 -6.80 12.03 -3.41
N GLN A 156 -5.82 12.85 -3.02
CA GLN A 156 -6.05 14.18 -2.47
C GLN A 156 -6.52 15.22 -3.50
N SER A 157 -6.33 14.99 -4.80
CA SER A 157 -6.88 15.90 -5.84
C SER A 157 -8.41 15.84 -5.93
N GLY A 158 -9.03 14.79 -5.38
CA GLY A 158 -10.48 14.59 -5.41
C GLY A 158 -11.04 14.37 -6.81
N CYS A 159 -12.37 14.41 -6.92
CA CYS A 159 -13.08 14.02 -8.13
C CYS A 159 -13.31 15.15 -9.15
N ALA A 160 -12.95 16.40 -8.83
CA ALA A 160 -13.40 17.57 -9.58
C ALA A 160 -13.12 17.45 -11.09
N THR A 161 -11.86 17.24 -11.46
CA THR A 161 -11.44 17.13 -12.87
C THR A 161 -11.96 15.87 -13.56
N VAL A 162 -12.18 14.79 -12.81
CA VAL A 162 -12.72 13.52 -13.34
C VAL A 162 -14.21 13.64 -13.67
N MET A 163 -14.94 14.48 -12.93
CA MET A 163 -16.38 14.67 -13.05
C MET A 163 -16.77 15.95 -13.80
N GLU A 164 -15.80 16.73 -14.28
CA GLU A 164 -16.02 18.02 -14.95
C GLU A 164 -16.44 17.85 -16.42
N LEU A 165 -15.91 16.83 -17.10
CA LEU A 165 -16.21 16.60 -18.51
C LEU A 165 -17.59 15.96 -18.69
N PRO A 166 -18.45 16.51 -19.56
CA PRO A 166 -19.70 15.86 -19.93
C PRO A 166 -19.42 14.58 -20.73
N ALA A 167 -20.36 13.64 -20.69
CA ALA A 167 -20.20 12.33 -21.30
C ALA A 167 -19.98 12.42 -22.82
N GLU A 168 -20.57 13.40 -23.49
CA GLU A 168 -20.47 13.62 -24.94
C GLU A 168 -19.08 14.07 -25.40
N ALA A 169 -18.18 14.42 -24.47
CA ALA A 169 -16.81 14.83 -24.76
C ALA A 169 -15.78 13.68 -24.76
N PHE A 170 -16.21 12.43 -24.54
CA PHE A 170 -15.39 11.21 -24.55
C PHE A 170 -15.61 10.38 -25.82
#